data_AF-A0AAD9SG92-F1
#
_entry.id   AF-A0AAD9SG92-F1
#
_cell.length_a   1.000
_cell.length_b   1.000
_cell.length_c   1.000
_cell.angle_alpha   90.00
_cell.angle_beta   90.00
_cell.angle_gamma   90.00
#
_symmetry.space_group_name_H-M   'P 1'
#
loop_
_entity.id
_entity.type
_entity.pdbx_description
1 polymer ?
#
loop_
_entity_poly.entity_id
_entity_poly.type
_entity_poly.pdbx_seq_one_letter_code
_entity_poly.pdbx_strand_id
1 'polypeptide(L)'
;MNKPARRRSSYKNIEDQQQQTNASSSTSNSSNSNNGNVMDGAHRKIELQSPEDLTFLINNVRRAAEEHINAAFPPVDGQDDAAAGEDELRVRIERLVTDYISQTFTLAAPNLSINGFDLDAKTFPAVYLGSPATSSSGRNLRRRGGDSQPQEEVQYEAFDARRRARVEELAREEEDLMREIAALKRRVPAAAAKTYADGFWEGVRVDEEALAKALEAAAAAAAALPGGQDQEEDEEDRKNGSKTILDGIGPLERQAGVEASYEGVVETLGRLKREMPATVAKMERARVAGEYVVTER
;
A
#
# COMPACT_ATOMS: atom_id res chain seq x y z
N MET A 1 24.79 -53.98 25.85
CA MET A 1 24.23 -53.70 27.19
C MET A 1 23.86 -52.22 27.29
N ASN A 2 22.68 -51.95 27.88
CA ASN A 2 22.07 -50.70 28.34
C ASN A 2 21.67 -49.56 27.35
N LYS A 3 20.35 -49.48 27.15
CA LYS A 3 19.48 -48.36 26.72
C LYS A 3 19.21 -47.40 27.93
N PRO A 4 18.34 -46.35 27.83
CA PRO A 4 18.21 -45.27 26.83
C PRO A 4 17.88 -43.87 27.44
N ALA A 5 17.92 -42.80 26.63
CA ALA A 5 16.85 -41.77 26.58
C ALA A 5 17.05 -40.83 25.37
N ARG A 6 16.11 -40.91 24.41
CA ARG A 6 15.92 -39.93 23.33
C ARG A 6 14.92 -38.86 23.80
N ARG A 7 15.10 -37.61 23.41
CA ARG A 7 13.98 -36.75 22.94
C ARG A 7 14.47 -35.53 22.14
N ARG A 8 13.77 -35.36 21.01
CA ARG A 8 13.81 -34.26 20.02
C ARG A 8 12.93 -33.08 20.50
N SER A 9 13.01 -31.96 19.76
CA SER A 9 12.09 -30.79 19.75
C SER A 9 12.50 -29.72 20.76
N SER A 10 12.60 -28.43 20.41
CA SER A 10 11.58 -27.65 19.70
C SER A 10 12.11 -26.36 19.05
N TYR A 11 12.12 -26.32 17.72
CA TYR A 11 11.78 -25.10 16.98
C TYR A 11 10.25 -25.08 16.87
N LYS A 12 9.59 -24.30 17.72
CA LYS A 12 8.17 -23.93 17.64
C LYS A 12 7.93 -22.74 18.54
N ASN A 13 8.09 -21.55 17.98
CA ASN A 13 7.49 -20.30 18.46
C ASN A 13 7.24 -19.52 17.18
N ILE A 14 6.06 -18.90 17.06
CA ILE A 14 5.42 -18.41 15.82
C ILE A 14 4.53 -19.51 15.17
N GLU A 15 3.45 -19.92 15.85
CA GLU A 15 2.16 -20.26 15.19
C GLU A 15 0.97 -20.51 16.13
N ASP A 16 1.08 -20.33 17.46
CA ASP A 16 -0.04 -20.59 18.40
C ASP A 16 -0.42 -19.35 19.26
N GLN A 17 -0.51 -18.16 18.65
CA GLN A 17 -1.31 -17.04 19.21
C GLN A 17 -2.64 -16.83 18.48
N GLN A 18 -3.07 -17.81 17.69
CA GLN A 18 -4.39 -17.84 17.07
C GLN A 18 -5.01 -19.21 17.30
N GLN A 19 -5.61 -19.42 18.48
CA GLN A 19 -6.71 -20.36 18.80
C GLN A 19 -6.64 -20.81 20.27
N GLN A 20 -7.03 -19.94 21.21
CA GLN A 20 -7.71 -20.31 22.47
C GLN A 20 -7.99 -19.07 23.33
N THR A 21 -8.93 -18.23 22.88
CA THR A 21 -9.72 -17.35 23.76
C THR A 21 -11.14 -17.27 23.23
N ASN A 22 -11.82 -18.41 23.16
CA ASN A 22 -13.27 -18.49 22.98
C ASN A 22 -13.84 -19.37 24.08
N ALA A 23 -14.12 -18.77 25.24
CA ALA A 23 -15.18 -19.16 26.18
C ALA A 23 -15.05 -18.31 27.46
N SER A 24 -15.72 -17.16 27.51
CA SER A 24 -16.33 -16.56 28.71
C SER A 24 -17.06 -15.28 28.34
N SER A 25 -18.37 -15.43 28.22
CA SER A 25 -19.41 -14.42 28.12
C SER A 25 -19.44 -13.44 29.30
N SER A 26 -19.58 -12.14 29.03
CA SER A 26 -20.60 -11.29 29.68
C SER A 26 -20.71 -9.89 29.04
N THR A 27 -21.77 -9.74 28.25
CA THR A 27 -22.77 -8.66 28.34
C THR A 27 -22.32 -7.20 28.22
N SER A 28 -22.49 -6.63 27.03
CA SER A 28 -23.07 -5.29 26.89
C SER A 28 -23.86 -5.17 25.58
N ASN A 29 -25.13 -4.83 25.73
CA ASN A 29 -26.10 -4.53 24.69
C ASN A 29 -25.61 -3.36 23.82
N SER A 30 -25.59 -3.56 22.51
CA SER A 30 -26.00 -2.50 21.57
C SER A 30 -26.88 -3.14 20.51
N SER A 31 -28.17 -2.88 20.66
CA SER A 31 -29.24 -3.25 19.75
C SER A 31 -28.97 -2.71 18.35
N ASN A 32 -28.53 -3.57 17.42
CA ASN A 32 -28.58 -3.29 16.00
C ASN A 32 -29.59 -4.24 15.34
N SER A 33 -30.84 -3.80 15.31
CA SER A 33 -31.85 -4.37 14.43
C SER A 33 -31.40 -4.17 12.99
N ASN A 34 -31.06 -5.25 12.29
CA ASN A 34 -31.46 -5.47 10.90
C ASN A 34 -31.19 -6.91 10.50
N ASN A 35 -32.13 -7.77 10.88
CA ASN A 35 -32.42 -9.00 10.15
C ASN A 35 -32.98 -8.62 8.77
N GLY A 36 -32.24 -8.94 7.70
CA GLY A 36 -32.81 -8.96 6.35
C GLY A 36 -31.80 -8.71 5.23
N ASN A 37 -31.00 -9.72 4.86
CA ASN A 37 -30.97 -10.33 3.52
C ASN A 37 -29.73 -11.24 3.38
N VAL A 38 -29.88 -12.52 3.75
CA VAL A 38 -28.90 -13.56 3.46
C VAL A 38 -29.17 -14.09 2.05
N MET A 39 -28.90 -13.27 1.03
CA MET A 39 -28.86 -13.67 -0.40
C MET A 39 -27.92 -12.76 -1.24
N ASP A 40 -26.99 -12.03 -0.62
CA ASP A 40 -26.14 -11.07 -1.33
C ASP A 40 -24.74 -11.66 -1.55
N GLY A 41 -24.43 -12.16 -2.76
CA GLY A 41 -23.07 -12.63 -3.06
C GLY A 41 -22.88 -13.73 -4.11
N ALA A 42 -23.85 -14.03 -4.98
CA ALA A 42 -23.58 -14.92 -6.11
C ALA A 42 -22.79 -14.22 -7.25
N HIS A 43 -22.89 -12.89 -7.35
CA HIS A 43 -22.28 -12.10 -8.42
C HIS A 43 -21.60 -10.85 -7.86
N ARG A 44 -20.54 -10.40 -8.54
CA ARG A 44 -19.85 -9.15 -8.19
C ARG A 44 -20.78 -7.97 -8.49
N LYS A 45 -20.82 -7.02 -7.55
CA LYS A 45 -21.47 -5.72 -7.77
C LYS A 45 -20.78 -4.97 -8.90
N ILE A 46 -21.54 -4.13 -9.59
CA ILE A 46 -21.05 -3.27 -10.66
C ILE A 46 -20.56 -1.97 -10.02
N GLU A 47 -19.24 -1.75 -10.07
CA GLU A 47 -18.60 -0.54 -9.55
C GLU A 47 -18.59 0.55 -10.63
N LEU A 48 -19.10 1.73 -10.27
CA LEU A 48 -19.03 2.95 -11.06
C LEU A 48 -17.96 3.87 -10.49
N GLN A 49 -17.22 4.57 -11.36
CA GLN A 49 -16.15 5.49 -10.95
C GLN A 49 -16.74 6.80 -10.41
N SER A 50 -17.90 7.20 -10.93
CA SER A 50 -18.52 8.46 -10.55
C SER A 50 -20.06 8.35 -10.53
N PRO A 51 -20.75 9.25 -9.80
CA PRO A 51 -22.20 9.38 -9.91
C PRO A 51 -22.64 9.89 -11.30
N GLU A 52 -21.76 10.56 -12.05
CA GLU A 52 -22.03 11.02 -13.42
C GLU A 52 -22.13 9.85 -14.41
N ASP A 53 -21.39 8.76 -14.18
CA ASP A 53 -21.49 7.55 -15.00
C ASP A 53 -22.91 6.96 -14.92
N LEU A 54 -23.49 6.94 -13.71
CA LEU A 54 -24.83 6.43 -13.48
C LEU A 54 -25.89 7.28 -14.17
N THR A 55 -25.79 8.60 -14.06
CA THR A 55 -26.75 9.52 -14.73
C THR A 55 -26.61 9.43 -16.24
N PHE A 56 -25.38 9.29 -16.75
CA PHE A 56 -25.11 9.06 -18.17
C PHE A 56 -25.78 7.77 -18.66
N LEU A 57 -25.67 6.65 -17.93
CA LEU A 57 -26.32 5.39 -18.29
C LEU A 57 -27.85 5.54 -18.35
N ILE A 58 -28.45 6.20 -17.36
CA ILE A 58 -29.90 6.45 -17.32
C ILE A 58 -30.32 7.30 -18.53
N ASN A 59 -29.61 8.38 -18.81
CA ASN A 59 -29.91 9.29 -19.91
C ASN A 59 -29.70 8.63 -21.28
N ASN A 60 -28.67 7.81 -21.43
CA ASN A 60 -28.42 7.08 -22.67
C ASN A 60 -29.54 6.06 -22.95
N VAL A 61 -30.02 5.35 -21.93
CA VAL A 61 -31.15 4.42 -22.05
C VAL A 61 -32.44 5.19 -22.38
N ARG A 62 -32.70 6.33 -21.73
CA ARG A 62 -33.86 7.18 -22.04
C ARG A 62 -33.83 7.68 -23.48
N ARG A 63 -32.71 8.21 -23.95
CA ARG A 63 -32.54 8.66 -25.34
C ARG A 63 -32.74 7.51 -26.34
N ALA A 64 -32.14 6.35 -26.10
CA ALA A 64 -32.32 5.19 -26.96
C ALA A 64 -33.78 4.72 -27.00
N ALA A 65 -34.48 4.80 -25.86
CA ALA A 65 -35.90 4.48 -25.79
C ALA A 65 -36.75 5.49 -26.59
N GLU A 66 -36.48 6.78 -26.48
CA GLU A 66 -37.14 7.83 -27.25
C GLU A 66 -36.92 7.66 -28.76
N GLU A 67 -35.68 7.41 -29.19
CA GLU A 67 -35.36 7.12 -30.59
C GLU A 67 -36.15 5.91 -31.12
N HIS A 68 -36.24 4.84 -30.33
CA HIS A 68 -36.98 3.64 -30.71
C HIS A 68 -38.51 3.87 -30.73
N ILE A 69 -39.04 4.67 -29.80
CA ILE A 69 -40.45 5.06 -29.80
C ILE A 69 -40.75 5.92 -31.03
N ASN A 70 -39.90 6.90 -31.36
CA ASN A 70 -40.04 7.75 -32.54
C ASN A 70 -39.95 6.96 -33.85
N ALA A 71 -39.11 5.91 -33.90
CA ALA A 71 -39.02 5.04 -35.07
C ALA A 71 -40.25 4.13 -35.23
N ALA A 72 -40.79 3.60 -34.12
CA ALA A 72 -41.93 2.69 -34.15
C ALA A 72 -43.28 3.41 -34.30
N PHE A 73 -43.38 4.62 -33.76
CA PHE A 73 -44.55 5.50 -33.77
C PHE A 73 -44.12 6.89 -34.26
N PRO A 74 -43.82 7.04 -35.57
CA PRO A 74 -43.42 8.32 -36.13
C PRO A 74 -44.52 9.37 -35.90
N PRO A 75 -44.17 10.61 -35.55
CA PRO A 75 -45.14 11.67 -35.40
C PRO A 75 -45.89 11.86 -36.72
N VAL A 76 -47.22 11.89 -36.67
CA VAL A 76 -48.06 12.05 -37.86
C VAL A 76 -48.09 13.53 -38.23
N ASP A 77 -47.28 13.92 -39.21
CA ASP A 77 -47.31 15.27 -39.78
C ASP A 77 -48.58 15.42 -40.65
N GLY A 78 -49.59 16.13 -40.15
CA GLY A 78 -50.77 16.47 -40.95
C GLY A 78 -52.10 16.72 -40.22
N GLN A 79 -52.16 16.63 -38.89
CA GLN A 79 -53.37 16.98 -38.15
C GLN A 79 -53.22 18.38 -37.51
N ASP A 80 -53.27 19.41 -38.35
CA ASP A 80 -53.32 20.85 -38.00
C ASP A 80 -54.64 21.28 -37.32
N ASP A 81 -55.42 20.34 -36.79
CA ASP A 81 -56.62 20.67 -36.02
C ASP A 81 -56.40 20.25 -34.57
N ALA A 82 -56.52 21.24 -33.68
CA ALA A 82 -56.41 21.19 -32.23
C ALA A 82 -57.46 20.27 -31.53
N ALA A 83 -57.78 19.12 -32.12
CA ALA A 83 -58.85 18.20 -31.73
C ALA A 83 -58.56 16.71 -32.03
N ALA A 84 -57.31 16.30 -32.25
CA ALA A 84 -56.90 14.90 -32.11
C ALA A 84 -55.67 14.87 -31.21
N GLY A 85 -55.89 14.47 -29.96
CA GLY A 85 -54.87 14.44 -28.91
C GLY A 85 -53.62 13.70 -29.37
N GLU A 86 -52.48 14.14 -28.83
CA GLU A 86 -51.23 13.37 -28.78
C GLU A 86 -51.54 11.88 -28.81
N ASP A 87 -51.02 11.13 -29.79
CA ASP A 87 -51.32 9.71 -29.99
C ASP A 87 -51.37 9.00 -28.63
N GLU A 88 -52.60 8.69 -28.16
CA GLU A 88 -52.82 8.25 -26.78
C GLU A 88 -52.03 6.95 -26.51
N LEU A 89 -51.81 6.15 -27.55
CA LEU A 89 -50.98 4.96 -27.51
C LEU A 89 -49.51 5.33 -27.33
N ARG A 90 -48.99 6.30 -28.10
CA ARG A 90 -47.61 6.81 -27.96
C ARG A 90 -47.36 7.33 -26.54
N VAL A 91 -48.22 8.22 -26.04
CA VAL A 91 -48.10 8.77 -24.67
C VAL A 91 -48.17 7.67 -23.61
N ARG A 92 -49.07 6.69 -23.77
CA ARG A 92 -49.18 5.56 -22.85
C ARG A 92 -47.94 4.67 -22.88
N ILE A 93 -47.37 4.43 -24.06
CA ILE A 93 -46.16 3.63 -24.23
C ILE A 93 -44.96 4.36 -23.64
N GLU A 94 -44.79 5.65 -23.91
CA GLU A 94 -43.74 6.49 -23.30
C GLU A 94 -43.80 6.43 -21.77
N ARG A 95 -45.00 6.53 -21.20
CA ARG A 95 -45.20 6.39 -19.75
C ARG A 95 -44.78 5.01 -19.26
N LEU A 96 -45.21 3.93 -19.91
CA LEU A 96 -44.87 2.56 -19.52
C LEU A 96 -43.37 2.28 -19.64
N VAL A 97 -42.72 2.82 -20.67
CA VAL A 97 -41.26 2.68 -20.87
C VAL A 97 -40.51 3.46 -19.80
N THR A 98 -40.95 4.68 -19.47
CA THR A 98 -40.37 5.48 -18.39
C THR A 98 -40.51 4.78 -17.02
N ASP A 99 -41.70 4.22 -16.74
CA ASP A 99 -41.96 3.44 -15.53
C ASP A 99 -41.05 2.19 -15.49
N TYR A 100 -40.89 1.50 -16.62
CA TYR A 100 -40.04 0.32 -16.74
C TYR A 100 -38.55 0.64 -16.53
N ILE A 101 -38.04 1.71 -17.14
CA ILE A 101 -36.67 2.19 -16.92
C ILE A 101 -36.47 2.50 -15.43
N SER A 102 -37.40 3.22 -14.82
CA SER A 102 -37.34 3.59 -13.40
C SER A 102 -37.31 2.35 -12.49
N GLN A 103 -38.17 1.37 -12.76
CA GLN A 103 -38.21 0.11 -12.03
C GLN A 103 -36.91 -0.70 -12.21
N THR A 104 -36.37 -0.75 -13.43
CA THR A 104 -35.16 -1.51 -13.76
C THR A 104 -33.96 -0.98 -12.98
N PHE A 105 -33.73 0.33 -13.01
CA PHE A 105 -32.62 0.94 -12.27
C PHE A 105 -32.82 0.88 -10.75
N THR A 106 -34.07 0.98 -10.27
CA THR A 106 -34.37 0.82 -8.83
C THR A 106 -34.07 -0.61 -8.34
N LEU A 107 -34.38 -1.63 -9.14
CA LEU A 107 -34.05 -3.03 -8.84
C LEU A 107 -32.56 -3.35 -9.00
N ALA A 108 -31.87 -2.62 -9.87
CA ALA A 108 -30.42 -2.75 -10.08
C ALA A 108 -29.61 -2.04 -8.98
N ALA A 109 -30.15 -1.01 -8.34
CA ALA A 109 -29.49 -0.23 -7.28
C ALA A 109 -28.70 -1.04 -6.24
N PRO A 110 -29.25 -2.11 -5.60
CA PRO A 110 -28.48 -2.87 -4.60
C PRO A 110 -27.27 -3.63 -5.17
N ASN A 111 -27.22 -3.83 -6.49
CA ASN A 111 -26.10 -4.47 -7.19
C ASN A 111 -25.13 -3.45 -7.81
N LEU A 112 -25.33 -2.16 -7.56
CA LEU A 112 -24.50 -1.06 -8.03
C LEU A 112 -23.79 -0.40 -6.84
N SER A 113 -22.52 -0.10 -7.03
CA SER A 113 -21.69 0.63 -6.07
C SER A 113 -20.97 1.77 -6.78
N ILE A 114 -20.81 2.90 -6.10
CA ILE A 114 -20.09 4.07 -6.62
C ILE A 114 -18.89 4.29 -5.70
N ASN A 115 -17.67 4.12 -6.21
CA ASN A 115 -16.45 4.19 -5.40
C ASN A 115 -16.52 3.34 -4.11
N GLY A 116 -17.11 2.14 -4.20
CA GLY A 116 -17.29 1.25 -3.04
C GLY A 116 -18.42 1.61 -2.07
N PHE A 117 -19.24 2.63 -2.36
CA PHE A 117 -20.46 2.93 -1.60
C PHE A 117 -21.67 2.27 -2.25
N ASP A 118 -22.42 1.50 -1.47
CA ASP A 118 -23.64 0.82 -1.92
C ASP A 118 -24.80 1.80 -2.14
N LEU A 119 -25.59 1.58 -3.19
CA LEU A 119 -26.81 2.34 -3.45
C LEU A 119 -28.02 1.67 -2.80
N ASP A 120 -28.73 2.39 -1.94
CA ASP A 120 -30.00 1.92 -1.37
C ASP A 120 -31.15 2.11 -2.37
N ALA A 121 -31.84 1.02 -2.71
CA ALA A 121 -33.01 1.02 -3.58
C ALA A 121 -34.13 1.96 -3.10
N LYS A 122 -34.23 2.23 -1.79
CA LYS A 122 -35.26 3.14 -1.24
C LYS A 122 -34.97 4.60 -1.53
N THR A 123 -33.69 5.00 -1.48
CA THR A 123 -33.26 6.39 -1.68
C THR A 123 -32.95 6.69 -3.14
N PHE A 124 -32.57 5.66 -3.91
CA PHE A 124 -32.16 5.77 -5.31
C PHE A 124 -33.13 6.56 -6.21
N PRO A 125 -34.46 6.31 -6.21
CA PRO A 125 -35.36 6.99 -7.13
C PRO A 125 -35.43 8.50 -6.92
N ALA A 126 -35.33 8.94 -5.66
CA ALA A 126 -35.39 10.36 -5.31
C ALA A 126 -34.14 11.13 -5.75
N VAL A 127 -32.98 10.45 -5.80
CA VAL A 127 -31.69 11.08 -6.09
C VAL A 127 -31.34 11.03 -7.58
N TYR A 128 -31.60 9.90 -8.24
CA TYR A 128 -31.09 9.65 -9.61
C TYR A 128 -32.16 9.53 -10.69
N LEU A 129 -33.40 9.19 -10.35
CA LEU A 129 -34.49 9.01 -11.32
C LEU A 129 -35.45 10.20 -11.40
N GLY A 130 -35.30 11.18 -10.50
CA GLY A 130 -36.13 12.38 -10.43
C GLY A 130 -36.37 13.00 -11.81
N SER A 131 -37.65 13.18 -12.16
CA SER A 131 -38.03 13.81 -13.41
C SER A 131 -37.62 15.28 -13.41
N PRO A 132 -37.08 15.84 -14.52
CA PRO A 132 -36.78 17.28 -14.61
C PRO A 132 -38.02 18.17 -14.41
N ALA A 133 -39.24 17.60 -14.42
CA ALA A 133 -40.50 18.31 -14.27
C ALA A 133 -41.08 18.33 -12.84
N THR A 134 -40.43 17.75 -11.82
CA THR A 134 -41.02 17.66 -10.46
C THR A 134 -40.09 18.11 -9.32
N SER A 135 -39.16 19.02 -9.61
CA SER A 135 -38.57 19.90 -8.60
C SER A 135 -39.50 21.08 -8.26
N SER A 136 -40.80 20.82 -8.11
CA SER A 136 -41.79 21.82 -7.71
C SER A 136 -41.87 21.95 -6.18
N SER A 137 -40.84 22.54 -5.58
CA SER A 137 -41.00 23.32 -4.35
C SER A 137 -39.96 24.44 -4.34
N GLY A 138 -40.16 25.40 -5.24
CA GLY A 138 -39.24 26.52 -5.45
C GLY A 138 -39.85 27.56 -6.37
N ARG A 139 -40.98 28.12 -5.94
CA ARG A 139 -41.69 29.26 -6.53
C ARG A 139 -40.71 30.32 -7.06
N ASN A 140 -40.69 30.57 -8.38
CA ASN A 140 -40.56 31.92 -8.93
C ASN A 140 -41.06 32.01 -10.39
N LEU A 141 -42.08 32.82 -10.54
CA LEU A 141 -42.64 33.32 -11.79
C LEU A 141 -41.55 34.12 -12.54
N ARG A 142 -41.24 33.78 -13.80
CA ARG A 142 -41.27 34.68 -14.98
C ARG A 142 -40.42 34.18 -16.16
N ARG A 143 -41.09 34.11 -17.33
CA ARG A 143 -40.66 34.57 -18.67
C ARG A 143 -40.11 33.55 -19.68
N ARG A 144 -41.04 33.02 -20.49
CA ARG A 144 -41.12 33.09 -21.96
C ARG A 144 -39.79 33.04 -22.76
N GLY A 145 -39.52 31.86 -23.34
CA GLY A 145 -39.21 31.64 -24.76
C GLY A 145 -37.75 31.81 -25.23
N GLY A 146 -37.18 30.73 -25.78
CA GLY A 146 -36.09 30.79 -26.78
C GLY A 146 -34.95 29.77 -26.57
N ASP A 147 -34.84 28.84 -27.51
CA ASP A 147 -33.66 28.05 -27.94
C ASP A 147 -32.85 27.24 -26.91
N SER A 148 -33.04 25.91 -26.95
CA SER A 148 -32.38 24.91 -26.12
C SER A 148 -31.09 24.38 -26.76
N GLN A 149 -29.96 25.01 -26.44
CA GLN A 149 -28.70 24.27 -26.25
C GLN A 149 -28.75 23.69 -24.83
N PRO A 150 -28.32 22.43 -24.58
CA PRO A 150 -28.18 21.93 -23.22
C PRO A 150 -27.00 22.65 -22.57
N GLN A 151 -27.24 23.87 -22.07
CA GLN A 151 -26.32 24.51 -21.15
C GLN A 151 -26.38 23.69 -19.87
N GLU A 152 -25.26 23.09 -19.50
CA GLU A 152 -25.05 22.52 -18.17
C GLU A 152 -25.49 23.59 -17.17
N GLU A 153 -26.66 23.44 -16.57
CA GLU A 153 -27.10 24.29 -15.48
C GLU A 153 -26.16 24.01 -14.32
N VAL A 154 -25.07 24.80 -14.22
CA VAL A 154 -24.16 24.77 -13.10
C VAL A 154 -24.98 25.15 -11.87
N GLN A 155 -25.42 24.12 -11.14
CA GLN A 155 -26.19 24.27 -9.92
C GLN A 155 -25.25 24.78 -8.84
N TYR A 156 -25.23 26.10 -8.68
CA TYR A 156 -24.47 26.74 -7.61
C TYR A 156 -25.15 26.43 -6.27
N GLU A 157 -24.47 25.68 -5.42
CA GLU A 157 -24.84 25.59 -4.01
C GLU A 157 -24.82 26.99 -3.38
N ALA A 158 -25.76 27.25 -2.48
CA ALA A 158 -25.77 28.49 -1.73
C ALA A 158 -24.49 28.60 -0.87
N PHE A 159 -23.90 29.80 -0.86
CA PHE A 159 -22.67 30.06 -0.13
C PHE A 159 -22.81 29.80 1.39
N ASP A 160 -22.16 28.76 1.90
CA ASP A 160 -22.12 28.47 3.34
C ASP A 160 -20.92 29.17 4.00
N ALA A 161 -21.21 30.27 4.71
CA ALA A 161 -20.23 31.04 5.45
C ALA A 161 -19.49 30.22 6.53
N ARG A 162 -20.11 29.17 7.09
CA ARG A 162 -19.48 28.31 8.11
C ARG A 162 -18.45 27.37 7.49
N ARG A 163 -18.72 26.87 6.28
CA ARG A 163 -17.73 26.08 5.52
C ARG A 163 -16.57 26.97 5.11
N ARG A 164 -16.84 28.19 4.65
CA ARG A 164 -15.79 29.17 4.31
C ARG A 164 -14.89 29.49 5.51
N ALA A 165 -15.47 29.76 6.68
CA ALA A 165 -14.70 30.01 7.90
C ALA A 165 -13.82 28.82 8.29
N ARG A 166 -14.33 27.59 8.16
CA ARG A 166 -13.55 26.36 8.40
C ARG A 166 -12.42 26.18 7.40
N VAL A 167 -12.64 26.49 6.12
CA VAL A 167 -11.57 26.46 5.11
C VAL A 167 -10.48 27.47 5.43
N GLU A 168 -10.85 28.68 5.85
CA GLU A 168 -9.87 29.71 6.26
C GLU A 168 -9.09 29.30 7.52
N GLU A 169 -9.74 28.66 8.48
CA GLU A 169 -9.09 28.12 9.69
C GLU A 169 -8.10 26.99 9.33
N LEU A 170 -8.54 26.01 8.54
CA LEU A 170 -7.70 24.90 8.09
C LEU A 170 -6.51 25.40 7.26
N ALA A 171 -6.69 26.42 6.42
CA ALA A 171 -5.59 27.01 5.65
C ALA A 171 -4.55 27.67 6.56
N ARG A 172 -4.97 28.34 7.65
CA ARG A 172 -4.03 28.90 8.63
C ARG A 172 -3.28 27.80 9.39
N GLU A 173 -3.99 26.75 9.81
CA GLU A 173 -3.40 25.60 10.47
C GLU A 173 -2.36 24.90 9.56
N GLU A 174 -2.68 24.75 8.26
CA GLU A 174 -1.75 24.22 7.27
C GLU A 174 -0.47 25.08 7.18
N GLU A 175 -0.59 26.40 7.09
CA GLU A 175 0.56 27.29 7.05
C GLU A 175 1.42 27.20 8.33
N ASP A 176 0.80 27.11 9.50
CA ASP A 176 1.50 26.98 10.78
C ASP A 176 2.25 25.64 10.87
N LEU A 177 1.61 24.54 10.46
CA LEU A 177 2.24 23.22 10.39
C LEU A 177 3.40 23.21 9.38
N MET A 178 3.28 23.88 8.24
CA MET A 178 4.39 24.03 7.30
C MET A 178 5.57 24.79 7.90
N ARG A 179 5.32 25.87 8.65
CA ARG A 179 6.36 26.61 9.39
C ARG A 179 7.03 25.73 10.44
N GLU A 180 6.26 24.96 11.19
CA GLU A 180 6.78 24.05 12.22
C GLU A 180 7.64 22.95 11.59
N ILE A 181 7.18 22.32 10.50
CA ILE A 181 7.95 21.30 9.77
C ILE A 181 9.24 21.89 9.23
N ALA A 182 9.23 23.10 8.68
CA ALA A 182 10.45 23.77 8.20
C ALA A 182 11.44 24.01 9.35
N ALA A 183 10.95 24.47 10.51
CA ALA A 183 11.77 24.63 11.72
C ALA A 183 12.31 23.29 12.24
N LEU A 184 11.48 22.23 12.21
CA LEU A 184 11.83 20.87 12.61
C LEU A 184 12.95 20.32 11.72
N LYS A 185 12.80 20.44 10.40
CA LYS A 185 13.79 20.02 9.40
C LYS A 185 15.13 20.74 9.57
N ARG A 186 15.12 22.00 10.03
CA ARG A 186 16.36 22.75 10.30
C ARG A 186 17.00 22.36 11.64
N ARG A 187 16.22 22.15 12.70
CA ARG A 187 16.76 21.93 14.06
C ARG A 187 17.15 20.48 14.35
N VAL A 188 16.35 19.52 13.88
CA VAL A 188 16.47 18.11 14.30
C VAL A 188 17.74 17.44 13.78
N PRO A 189 18.14 17.59 12.50
CA PRO A 189 19.34 16.91 12.01
C PRO A 189 20.61 17.34 12.76
N ALA A 190 20.77 18.65 12.98
CA ALA A 190 21.92 19.18 13.72
C ALA A 190 21.90 18.76 15.19
N ALA A 191 20.73 18.79 15.84
CA ALA A 191 20.58 18.34 17.22
C ALA A 191 20.88 16.84 17.37
N ALA A 192 20.34 16.00 16.50
CA ALA A 192 20.57 14.55 16.52
C ALA A 192 22.03 14.19 16.25
N ALA A 193 22.67 14.86 15.28
CA ALA A 193 24.09 14.67 14.99
C ALA A 193 24.96 15.06 16.20
N LYS A 194 24.64 16.16 16.89
CA LYS A 194 25.34 16.57 18.11
C LYS A 194 25.20 15.52 19.21
N THR A 195 23.98 15.06 19.51
CA THR A 195 23.77 14.03 20.55
C THR A 195 24.50 12.74 20.24
N TYR A 196 24.59 12.36 18.96
CA TYR A 196 25.33 11.18 18.55
C TYR A 196 26.85 11.37 18.69
N ALA A 197 27.36 12.54 18.29
CA ALA A 197 28.78 12.87 18.44
C ALA A 197 29.20 12.91 19.91
N ASP A 198 28.41 13.56 20.77
CA ASP A 198 28.68 13.64 22.21
C ASP A 198 28.71 12.22 22.83
N GLY A 199 27.77 11.34 22.45
CA GLY A 199 27.76 9.95 22.90
C GLY A 199 28.94 9.11 22.38
N PHE A 200 29.36 9.34 21.13
CA PHE A 200 30.53 8.67 20.55
C PHE A 200 31.82 9.04 21.28
N TRP A 201 32.06 10.34 21.49
CA TRP A 201 33.25 10.82 22.19
C TRP A 201 33.29 10.39 23.65
N GLU A 202 32.14 10.34 24.32
CA GLU A 202 32.06 9.82 25.68
C GLU A 202 32.38 8.32 25.74
N GLY A 203 31.90 7.53 24.76
CA GLY A 203 32.27 6.12 24.62
C GLY A 203 33.77 5.93 24.42
N VAL A 204 34.37 6.69 23.50
CA VAL A 204 35.83 6.67 23.26
C VAL A 204 36.61 7.01 24.53
N ARG A 205 36.19 8.04 25.28
CA ARG A 205 36.83 8.42 26.54
C ARG A 205 36.78 7.30 27.57
N VAL A 206 35.62 6.64 27.71
CA VAL A 206 35.46 5.50 28.63
C VAL A 206 36.34 4.32 28.21
N ASP A 207 36.43 4.04 26.91
CA ASP A 207 37.27 2.97 26.37
C ASP A 207 38.76 3.26 26.56
N GLU A 208 39.20 4.50 26.33
CA GLU A 208 40.58 4.93 26.57
C GLU A 208 40.94 4.80 28.07
N GLU A 209 40.04 5.19 28.98
CA GLU A 209 40.23 5.01 30.42
C GLU A 209 40.29 3.54 30.84
N ALA A 210 39.46 2.69 30.23
CA ALA A 210 39.48 1.25 30.47
C ALA A 210 40.78 0.61 29.96
N LEU A 211 41.25 1.02 28.77
CA LEU A 211 42.51 0.57 28.20
C LEU A 211 43.71 1.01 29.06
N ALA A 212 43.73 2.26 29.52
CA ALA A 212 44.80 2.76 30.39
C ALA A 212 44.90 1.93 31.68
N LYS A 213 43.75 1.64 32.33
CA LYS A 213 43.70 0.78 33.51
C LYS A 213 44.16 -0.65 33.22
N ALA A 214 43.80 -1.21 32.06
CA ALA A 214 44.24 -2.54 31.65
C ALA A 214 45.75 -2.60 31.39
N LEU A 215 46.33 -1.57 30.77
CA LEU A 215 47.76 -1.43 30.56
C LEU A 215 48.52 -1.31 31.89
N GLU A 216 48.02 -0.50 32.82
CA GLU A 216 48.61 -0.40 34.18
C GLU A 216 48.55 -1.74 34.91
N ALA A 217 47.42 -2.45 34.85
CA ALA A 217 47.28 -3.77 35.45
C ALA A 217 48.21 -4.81 34.81
N ALA A 218 48.37 -4.78 33.48
CA ALA A 218 49.29 -5.65 32.75
C ALA A 218 50.76 -5.34 33.09
N ALA A 219 51.12 -4.06 33.19
CA ALA A 219 52.47 -3.63 33.60
C ALA A 219 52.77 -4.04 35.04
N ALA A 220 51.81 -3.89 35.96
CA ALA A 220 51.94 -4.36 37.34
C ALA A 220 52.06 -5.88 37.42
N ALA A 221 51.30 -6.63 36.62
CA ALA A 221 51.40 -8.09 36.54
C ALA A 221 52.76 -8.53 35.96
N ALA A 222 53.27 -7.84 34.94
CA ALA A 222 54.59 -8.08 34.37
C ALA A 222 55.72 -7.79 35.37
N ALA A 223 55.59 -6.73 36.16
CA ALA A 223 56.55 -6.39 37.23
C ALA A 223 56.47 -7.34 38.44
N ALA A 224 55.33 -8.00 38.66
CA ALA A 224 55.14 -8.98 39.73
C ALA A 224 55.61 -10.41 39.36
N LEU A 225 56.03 -10.65 38.11
CA LEU A 225 56.69 -11.91 37.73
C LEU A 225 58.09 -11.97 38.37
N PRO A 226 58.38 -12.97 39.21
CA PRO A 226 59.70 -13.13 39.80
C PRO A 226 60.72 -13.46 38.70
N GLY A 227 61.85 -12.76 38.73
CA GLY A 227 62.86 -12.74 37.67
C GLY A 227 63.26 -14.12 37.15
N GLY A 228 63.22 -14.26 35.82
CA GLY A 228 64.06 -15.21 35.10
C GLY A 228 65.51 -14.78 35.27
N GLN A 229 66.28 -15.64 35.91
CA GLN A 229 67.72 -15.51 36.12
C GLN A 229 68.45 -15.33 34.80
N ASP A 230 69.42 -14.42 34.83
CA ASP A 230 70.63 -14.33 33.99
C ASP A 230 70.83 -15.52 33.03
N GLN A 231 70.54 -15.32 31.75
CA GLN A 231 71.15 -16.10 30.68
C GLN A 231 71.78 -15.13 29.69
N GLU A 232 73.09 -15.32 29.53
CA GLU A 232 73.98 -14.57 28.66
C GLU A 232 73.46 -14.55 27.22
N GLU A 233 73.61 -13.39 26.59
CA GLU A 233 73.12 -13.08 25.24
C GLU A 233 73.93 -13.82 24.17
N ASP A 234 73.30 -14.80 23.49
CA ASP A 234 73.75 -15.27 22.17
C ASP A 234 73.04 -14.46 21.07
N GLU A 235 73.83 -13.74 20.26
CA GLU A 235 73.40 -12.73 19.27
C GLU A 235 72.65 -13.26 18.03
N GLU A 236 72.27 -14.54 17.95
CA GLU A 236 71.62 -15.10 16.74
C GLU A 236 70.08 -15.03 16.72
N ASP A 237 69.41 -14.74 17.84
CA ASP A 237 67.94 -14.88 17.93
C ASP A 237 67.12 -13.61 17.57
N ARG A 238 67.76 -12.53 17.12
CA ARG A 238 67.05 -11.28 16.75
C ARG A 238 66.11 -11.39 15.54
N LYS A 239 66.15 -12.50 14.78
CA LYS A 239 65.17 -12.76 13.70
C LYS A 239 63.90 -13.48 14.18
N ASN A 240 63.86 -13.96 15.43
CA ASN A 240 62.72 -14.69 16.00
C ASN A 240 61.86 -13.85 16.97
N GLY A 241 62.16 -12.56 17.17
CA GLY A 241 61.45 -11.70 18.11
C GLY A 241 59.96 -11.45 17.80
N SER A 242 59.50 -11.78 16.59
CA SER A 242 58.06 -11.82 16.27
C SER A 242 57.37 -13.09 16.79
N LYS A 243 58.12 -14.16 17.06
CA LYS A 243 57.60 -15.46 17.48
C LYS A 243 57.39 -15.53 18.99
N THR A 244 58.22 -14.84 19.77
CA THR A 244 58.15 -14.86 21.24
C THR A 244 56.94 -14.10 21.81
N ILE A 245 56.41 -13.09 21.12
CA ILE A 245 55.15 -12.41 21.54
C ILE A 245 53.93 -13.30 21.27
N LEU A 246 54.00 -14.20 20.30
CA LEU A 246 52.92 -15.10 19.89
C LEU A 246 52.95 -16.47 20.58
N ASP A 247 54.09 -16.90 21.14
CA ASP A 247 54.22 -18.18 21.88
C ASP A 247 53.40 -18.22 23.19
N GLY A 248 52.96 -17.06 23.70
CA GLY A 248 52.05 -16.96 24.84
C GLY A 248 50.56 -17.11 24.49
N ILE A 249 50.22 -17.07 23.20
CA ILE A 249 48.85 -17.28 22.71
C ILE A 249 48.76 -18.75 22.31
N GLY A 250 48.20 -19.57 23.21
CA GLY A 250 47.93 -20.98 22.92
C GLY A 250 47.07 -21.17 21.66
N PRO A 251 46.92 -22.41 21.16
CA PRO A 251 46.19 -22.68 19.93
C PRO A 251 44.80 -22.05 19.97
N LEU A 252 44.54 -21.12 19.03
CA LEU A 252 43.28 -20.39 18.97
C LEU A 252 42.15 -21.36 18.64
N GLU A 253 41.14 -21.46 19.50
CA GLU A 253 40.04 -22.44 19.41
C GLU A 253 39.35 -22.49 18.03
N ARG A 254 39.36 -21.38 17.28
CA ARG A 254 38.70 -21.25 15.97
C ARG A 254 39.65 -21.26 14.76
N GLN A 255 40.96 -21.37 14.96
CA GLN A 255 41.93 -21.26 13.88
C GLN A 255 41.75 -22.36 12.82
N ALA A 256 41.64 -23.62 13.25
CA ALA A 256 41.44 -24.74 12.33
C ALA A 256 40.15 -24.60 11.50
N GLY A 257 39.09 -24.03 12.09
CA GLY A 257 37.83 -23.78 11.39
C GLY A 257 37.93 -22.66 10.35
N VAL A 258 38.65 -21.59 10.67
CA VAL A 258 38.91 -20.49 9.73
C VAL A 258 39.78 -20.99 8.57
N GLU A 259 40.85 -21.72 8.86
CA GLU A 259 41.74 -22.29 7.84
C GLU A 259 41.00 -23.23 6.89
N ALA A 260 40.19 -24.15 7.41
CA ALA A 260 39.38 -25.04 6.57
C ALA A 260 38.35 -24.28 5.72
N SER A 261 37.71 -23.23 6.27
CA SER A 261 36.77 -22.41 5.50
C SER A 261 37.48 -21.62 4.39
N TYR A 262 38.67 -21.11 4.66
CA TYR A 262 39.48 -20.37 3.72
C TYR A 262 39.96 -21.26 2.59
N GLU A 263 40.44 -22.47 2.92
CA GLU A 263 40.81 -23.49 1.94
C GLU A 263 39.64 -23.83 1.01
N GLY A 264 38.43 -24.02 1.55
CA GLY A 264 37.23 -24.24 0.76
C GLY A 264 36.88 -23.06 -0.18
N VAL A 265 37.04 -21.81 0.28
CA VAL A 265 36.83 -20.63 -0.57
C VAL A 265 37.87 -20.57 -1.69
N VAL A 266 39.13 -20.86 -1.40
CA VAL A 266 40.21 -20.88 -2.40
C VAL A 266 39.98 -21.99 -3.43
N GLU A 267 39.57 -23.18 -3.00
CA GLU A 267 39.26 -24.29 -3.91
C GLU A 267 38.08 -23.97 -4.82
N THR A 268 36.98 -23.44 -4.26
CA THR A 268 35.80 -23.04 -5.04
C THR A 268 36.11 -21.92 -6.04
N LEU A 269 36.92 -20.94 -5.64
CA LEU A 269 37.41 -19.88 -6.55
C LEU A 269 38.30 -20.45 -7.65
N GLY A 270 39.18 -21.39 -7.33
CA GLY A 270 40.02 -22.10 -8.31
C GLY A 270 39.18 -22.88 -9.32
N ARG A 271 38.14 -23.58 -8.85
CA ARG A 271 37.18 -24.28 -9.70
C ARG A 271 36.41 -23.31 -10.61
N LEU A 272 35.90 -22.21 -10.06
CA LEU A 272 35.21 -21.18 -10.83
C LEU A 272 36.13 -20.60 -11.91
N LYS A 273 37.38 -20.25 -11.56
CA LYS A 273 38.37 -19.75 -12.53
C LYS A 273 38.61 -20.73 -13.67
N ARG A 274 38.58 -22.04 -13.42
CA ARG A 274 38.73 -23.09 -14.43
C ARG A 274 37.48 -23.28 -15.29
N GLU A 275 36.29 -23.13 -14.71
CA GLU A 275 35.01 -23.37 -15.39
C GLU A 275 34.50 -22.14 -16.17
N MET A 276 34.85 -20.92 -15.76
CA MET A 276 34.43 -19.65 -16.38
C MET A 276 34.74 -19.55 -17.88
N PRO A 277 35.92 -19.94 -18.40
CA PRO A 277 36.18 -19.88 -19.84
C PRO A 277 35.26 -20.80 -20.65
N ALA A 278 34.93 -21.98 -20.10
CA ALA A 278 34.07 -22.94 -20.78
C ALA A 278 32.60 -22.50 -20.79
N THR A 279 32.12 -21.91 -19.68
CA THR A 279 30.76 -21.34 -19.62
C THR A 279 30.63 -20.14 -20.55
N VAL A 280 31.63 -19.25 -20.60
CA VAL A 280 31.67 -18.12 -21.55
C VAL A 280 31.65 -18.62 -22.99
N ALA A 281 32.50 -19.59 -23.35
CA ALA A 281 32.49 -20.16 -24.70
C ALA A 281 31.18 -20.86 -25.06
N LYS A 282 30.44 -21.40 -24.08
CA LYS A 282 29.10 -21.96 -24.30
C LYS A 282 28.06 -20.85 -24.50
N MET A 283 28.14 -19.76 -23.73
CA MET A 283 27.28 -18.60 -23.88
C MET A 283 27.49 -17.89 -25.21
N GLU A 284 28.74 -17.68 -25.63
CA GLU A 284 29.05 -17.07 -26.94
C GLU A 284 28.52 -17.93 -28.09
N ARG A 285 28.73 -19.26 -28.04
CA ARG A 285 28.16 -20.17 -29.04
C ARG A 285 26.63 -20.15 -29.08
N ALA A 286 25.98 -20.10 -27.92
CA ALA A 286 24.52 -20.00 -27.84
C ALA A 286 24.02 -18.66 -28.38
N ARG A 287 24.73 -17.56 -28.09
CA ARG A 287 24.42 -16.23 -28.63
C ARG A 287 24.53 -16.21 -30.15
N VAL A 288 25.64 -16.71 -30.69
CA VAL A 288 25.88 -16.79 -32.14
C VAL A 288 24.79 -17.66 -32.81
N ALA A 289 24.45 -18.82 -32.24
CA ALA A 289 23.36 -19.65 -32.75
C ALA A 289 22.00 -18.93 -32.71
N GLY A 290 21.74 -18.14 -31.66
CA GLY A 290 20.52 -17.32 -31.56
C GLY A 290 20.45 -16.24 -32.63
N GLU A 291 21.57 -15.60 -32.97
CA GLU A 291 21.63 -14.61 -34.07
C GLU A 291 21.26 -15.25 -35.42
N TYR A 292 21.75 -16.46 -35.73
CA TYR A 292 21.39 -17.16 -36.96
C TYR A 292 19.88 -17.49 -37.05
N VAL A 293 19.26 -17.94 -35.95
CA VAL A 293 17.81 -18.25 -35.92
C VAL A 293 16.95 -16.99 -36.12
N VAL A 294 17.40 -15.83 -35.64
CA VAL A 294 16.69 -14.56 -35.80
C VAL A 294 16.83 -14.01 -37.22
N THR A 295 17.94 -14.27 -37.91
CA THR A 295 18.18 -13.79 -39.28
C THR A 295 17.57 -14.67 -40.38
N GLU A 296 17.17 -15.91 -40.09
CA GLU A 296 16.54 -16.84 -41.05
C GLU A 296 15.00 -16.80 -41.06
N ARG A 297 14.39 -15.70 -40.58
CA ARG A 297 12.94 -15.46 -40.62
C ARG A 297 12.61 -14.13 -41.27
#